data_AF-A0A848NYS5-F1
#
_entry.id   AF-A0A848NYS5-F1
#
_cell.length_a   1.000
_cell.length_b   1.000
_cell.length_c   1.000
_cell.angle_alpha   90.00
_cell.angle_beta   90.00
_cell.angle_gamma   90.00
#
_symmetry.space_group_name_H-M   'P 1'
#
loop_
_entity.id
_entity.type
_entity.pdbx_description
1 polymer ?
#
loop_
_entity_poly.entity_id
_entity_poly.type
_entity_poly.pdbx_seq_one_letter_code
_entity_poly.pdbx_strand_id
1 'polypeptide(L)'
;MINPTVIKTVALAVLLSMGSACQAADLVVGKHLTTQELAQYASAPVVQIESQSFKVLSSGTRTKSAGATSAAVTQVANERGVVGESRNEVVVSQVAVDSVRQAVAGLAVTPVSAEYYSHTSISTLRFASFQDAVDARALIKKLLPQARVDVPVRYAKPVAR
;
A
#
# COMPACT_ATOMS: atom_id res chain seq x y z
N MET A 1 -28.50 34.00 60.44
CA MET A 1 -27.06 33.69 60.33
C MET A 1 -26.71 33.67 58.85
N ILE A 2 -26.06 34.73 58.38
CA ILE A 2 -25.59 34.93 57.01
C ILE A 2 -24.10 34.58 57.02
N ASN A 3 -23.62 33.75 56.09
CA ASN A 3 -22.19 33.54 55.90
C ASN A 3 -21.80 33.69 54.42
N PRO A 4 -20.69 34.36 54.09
CA PRO A 4 -20.46 34.96 52.77
C PRO A 4 -19.54 34.16 51.82
N THR A 5 -19.63 34.58 50.56
CA THR A 5 -18.83 34.33 49.35
C THR A 5 -17.32 34.28 49.53
N VAL A 6 -16.63 33.33 48.86
CA VAL A 6 -15.30 33.56 48.25
C VAL A 6 -15.16 32.81 46.91
N ILE A 7 -14.98 33.59 45.86
CA ILE A 7 -14.58 33.24 44.48
C ILE A 7 -13.07 33.09 44.42
N LYS A 8 -12.52 32.01 43.84
CA LYS A 8 -11.12 31.81 43.39
C LYS A 8 -11.08 30.51 42.55
N THR A 9 -10.38 30.31 41.43
CA THR A 9 -9.52 31.08 40.52
C THR A 9 -9.35 30.19 39.27
N VAL A 10 -9.32 30.80 38.09
CA VAL A 10 -9.04 30.19 36.77
C VAL A 10 -7.63 29.58 36.73
N ALA A 11 -7.48 28.38 36.15
CA ALA A 11 -6.19 27.91 35.61
C ALA A 11 -6.41 27.20 34.27
N LEU A 12 -6.09 27.95 33.21
CA LEU A 12 -6.07 27.61 31.81
C LEU A 12 -4.92 26.61 31.54
N ALA A 13 -5.22 25.34 31.27
CA ALA A 13 -4.22 24.38 30.81
C ALA A 13 -4.26 24.30 29.28
N VAL A 14 -3.46 25.17 28.63
CA VAL A 14 -3.11 25.05 27.22
C VAL A 14 -2.25 23.79 27.06
N LEU A 15 -2.89 22.68 26.66
CA LEU A 15 -2.17 21.53 26.12
C LEU A 15 -1.68 21.92 24.72
N LEU A 16 -0.41 22.31 24.66
CA LEU A 16 0.38 22.42 23.44
C LEU A 16 0.38 21.05 22.76
N SER A 17 -0.55 20.86 21.83
CA SER A 17 -0.49 19.80 20.84
C SER A 17 0.80 19.99 20.06
N MET A 18 1.86 19.29 20.46
CA MET A 18 3.03 19.07 19.62
C MET A 18 2.55 18.28 18.41
N GLY A 19 2.08 19.00 17.39
CA GLY A 19 1.92 18.47 16.06
C GLY A 19 3.32 18.12 15.58
N SER A 20 3.73 16.88 15.80
CA SER A 20 4.84 16.29 15.07
C SER A 20 4.44 16.33 13.60
N ALA A 21 4.83 17.41 12.92
CA ALA A 21 4.98 17.39 11.48
C ALA A 21 6.08 16.35 11.22
N CYS A 22 5.66 15.09 11.13
CA CYS A 22 6.48 14.01 10.61
C CYS A 22 6.77 14.44 9.18
N GLN A 23 7.91 15.11 9.00
CA GLN A 23 8.54 15.28 7.71
C GLN A 23 8.73 13.84 7.22
N ALA A 24 7.81 13.38 6.37
CA ALA A 24 7.93 12.09 5.73
C ALA A 24 9.25 12.15 4.97
N ALA A 25 10.27 11.50 5.52
CA ALA A 25 11.56 11.37 4.87
C ALA A 25 11.27 10.92 3.44
N ASP A 26 11.82 11.63 2.46
CA ASP A 26 11.50 11.41 1.06
C ASP A 26 11.87 9.96 0.72
N LEU A 27 10.86 9.09 0.67
CA LEU A 27 11.03 7.65 0.58
C LEU A 27 11.39 7.32 -0.87
N VAL A 28 12.70 7.23 -1.11
CA VAL A 28 13.25 6.92 -2.43
C VAL A 28 13.18 5.40 -2.67
N VAL A 29 12.52 5.01 -3.75
CA VAL A 29 12.47 3.60 -4.21
C VAL A 29 13.89 3.10 -4.48
N GLY A 30 14.23 1.95 -3.91
CA GLY A 30 15.55 1.33 -3.97
C GLY A 30 16.48 1.75 -2.82
N LYS A 31 16.11 2.73 -1.99
CA LYS A 31 16.88 3.11 -0.81
C LYS A 31 16.82 2.00 0.23
N HIS A 32 17.98 1.70 0.82
CA HIS A 32 18.07 0.89 2.02
C HIS A 32 17.86 1.78 3.24
N LEU A 33 16.82 1.52 4.03
CA LEU A 33 16.58 2.24 5.27
C LEU A 33 17.59 1.78 6.32
N THR A 34 18.07 2.72 7.11
CA THR A 34 18.82 2.44 8.34
C THR A 34 17.87 1.92 9.42
N THR A 35 18.40 1.27 10.46
CA THR A 35 17.60 0.79 11.61
C THR A 35 16.82 1.93 12.28
N GLN A 36 17.40 3.13 12.34
CA GLN A 36 16.76 4.33 12.89
C GLN A 36 15.58 4.80 12.03
N GLU A 37 15.74 4.82 10.71
CA GLU A 37 14.63 5.16 9.79
C GLU A 37 13.54 4.08 9.84
N LEU A 38 13.91 2.80 9.90
CA LEU A 38 12.93 1.72 9.99
C LEU A 38 12.16 1.72 11.33
N ALA A 39 12.77 2.21 12.40
CA ALA A 39 12.13 2.41 13.70
C ALA A 39 11.05 3.51 13.67
N GLN A 40 11.16 4.50 12.77
CA GLN A 40 10.10 5.51 12.57
C GLN A 40 8.80 4.87 12.05
N TYR A 41 8.91 3.70 11.41
CA TYR A 41 7.80 2.90 10.91
C TYR A 41 7.52 1.68 11.81
N ALA A 42 7.89 1.71 13.10
CA ALA A 42 7.65 0.59 14.01
C ALA A 42 6.15 0.19 14.08
N SER A 43 5.26 1.19 14.11
CA SER A 43 3.80 1.00 14.17
C SER A 43 3.12 0.82 12.80
N ALA A 44 3.90 0.79 11.72
CA ALA A 44 3.35 0.65 10.37
C ALA A 44 2.78 -0.77 10.14
N PRO A 45 1.67 -0.89 9.39
CA PRO A 45 1.09 -2.19 9.12
C PRO A 45 2.04 -3.05 8.28
N VAL A 46 2.04 -4.36 8.58
CA VAL A 46 2.84 -5.37 7.89
C VAL A 46 1.90 -6.26 7.10
N VAL A 47 2.19 -6.40 5.82
CA VAL A 47 1.45 -7.22 4.86
C VAL A 47 2.36 -8.35 4.41
N GLN A 48 1.87 -9.59 4.44
CA GLN A 48 2.64 -10.76 4.04
C GLN A 48 2.26 -11.23 2.65
N ILE A 49 3.25 -11.41 1.78
CA ILE A 49 3.10 -12.07 0.50
C ILE A 49 3.92 -13.36 0.56
N GLU A 50 3.23 -14.48 0.71
CA GLU A 50 3.87 -15.79 0.89
C GLU A 50 4.84 -15.79 2.08
N SER A 51 6.13 -16.02 1.83
CA SER A 51 7.19 -16.03 2.85
C SER A 51 7.85 -14.67 3.05
N GLN A 52 7.35 -13.60 2.43
CA GLN A 52 7.96 -12.27 2.47
C GLN A 52 7.05 -11.30 3.22
N SER A 53 7.61 -10.60 4.19
CA SER A 53 6.94 -9.54 4.92
C SER A 53 7.26 -8.17 4.32
N PHE A 54 6.21 -7.37 4.13
CA PHE A 54 6.30 -6.02 3.60
C PHE A 54 5.69 -5.04 4.60
N LYS A 55 6.49 -4.08 5.06
CA LYS A 55 6.03 -3.01 5.93
C LYS A 55 5.55 -1.83 5.07
N VAL A 56 4.31 -1.38 5.27
CA VAL A 56 3.72 -0.29 4.49
C VAL A 56 4.17 1.05 5.05
N LEU A 57 5.03 1.76 4.32
CA LEU A 57 5.67 2.99 4.79
C LEU A 57 4.84 4.23 4.49
N SER A 58 4.21 4.23 3.31
CA SER A 58 3.35 5.31 2.85
C SER A 58 2.40 4.80 1.78
N SER A 59 1.14 5.19 1.88
CA SER A 59 0.12 4.99 0.85
C SER A 59 -0.28 6.37 0.31
N GLY A 60 -0.10 6.60 -0.99
CA GLY A 60 -0.42 7.91 -1.56
C GLY A 60 -0.61 7.86 -3.07
N THR A 61 -1.07 8.97 -3.63
CA THR A 61 -1.11 9.18 -5.07
C THR A 61 0.18 9.85 -5.51
N ARG A 62 0.96 9.25 -6.42
CA ARG A 62 2.03 9.99 -7.10
C ARG A 62 1.44 10.73 -8.28
N THR A 63 1.37 12.06 -8.15
CA THR A 63 1.08 12.93 -9.28
C THR A 63 2.28 13.00 -10.23
N LYS A 64 1.98 12.72 -11.51
CA LYS A 64 2.71 13.14 -12.72
C LYS A 64 4.00 12.39 -13.07
N SER A 65 3.84 11.43 -13.99
CA SER A 65 4.73 11.32 -15.15
C SER A 65 3.87 11.66 -16.38
N ALA A 66 4.39 12.49 -17.29
CA ALA A 66 3.66 13.03 -18.43
C ALA A 66 2.91 11.92 -19.21
N GLY A 67 1.57 11.99 -19.21
CA GLY A 67 0.71 11.12 -20.02
C GLY A 67 -0.05 10.01 -19.27
N ALA A 68 0.24 9.72 -18.00
CA ALA A 68 -0.47 8.67 -17.25
C ALA A 68 -1.38 9.26 -16.17
N THR A 69 -2.64 8.78 -16.12
CA THR A 69 -3.59 9.03 -15.02
C THR A 69 -2.90 8.74 -13.68
N SER A 70 -2.99 9.67 -12.74
CA SER A 70 -2.38 9.56 -11.41
C SER A 70 -2.84 8.25 -10.74
N ALA A 71 -1.95 7.25 -10.67
CA ALA A 71 -2.24 5.97 -10.04
C ALA A 71 -1.81 6.01 -8.58
N ALA A 72 -2.66 5.47 -7.69
CA ALA A 72 -2.29 5.27 -6.30
C ALA A 72 -1.12 4.28 -6.23
N VAL A 73 -0.10 4.63 -5.45
CA VAL A 73 1.08 3.80 -5.22
C VAL A 73 1.30 3.65 -3.72
N THR A 74 1.74 2.47 -3.32
CA THR A 74 2.08 2.17 -1.94
C THR A 74 3.56 1.87 -1.87
N GLN A 75 4.27 2.59 -1.00
CA GLN A 75 5.66 2.34 -0.72
C GLN A 75 5.76 1.36 0.44
N VAL A 76 6.55 0.32 0.22
CA VAL A 76 6.72 -0.79 1.15
C VAL A 76 8.20 -1.03 1.42
N ALA A 77 8.59 -1.38 2.64
CA ALA A 77 9.92 -1.93 2.91
C ALA A 77 9.84 -3.45 2.98
N ASN A 78 10.79 -4.15 2.37
CA ASN A 78 10.97 -5.58 2.62
C ASN A 78 11.72 -5.85 3.94
N GLU A 79 11.90 -7.12 4.27
CA GLU A 79 12.64 -7.58 5.47
C GLU A 79 14.09 -7.10 5.52
N ARG A 80 14.68 -6.77 4.37
CA ARG A 80 16.02 -6.18 4.29
C ARG A 80 16.02 -4.66 4.48
N GLY A 81 14.86 -4.04 4.72
CA GLY A 81 14.74 -2.59 4.84
C GLY A 81 14.86 -1.83 3.53
N VAL A 82 14.78 -2.51 2.37
CA VAL A 82 14.82 -1.86 1.06
C VAL A 82 13.42 -1.37 0.69
N VAL A 83 13.32 -0.07 0.36
CA VAL A 83 12.08 0.57 -0.07
C VAL A 83 11.74 0.14 -1.49
N GLY A 84 10.58 -0.46 -1.67
CA GLY A 84 9.93 -0.75 -2.93
C GLY A 84 8.65 0.04 -3.12
N GLU A 85 8.12 -0.01 -4.32
CA GLU A 85 6.84 0.59 -4.70
C GLU A 85 5.94 -0.48 -5.30
N SER A 86 4.74 -0.62 -4.75
CA SER A 86 3.65 -1.34 -5.39
C SER A 86 2.66 -0.37 -6.01
N ARG A 87 2.11 -0.76 -7.16
CA ARG A 87 0.99 -0.07 -7.80
C ARG A 87 -0.37 -0.60 -7.32
N ASN A 88 -0.37 -1.42 -6.28
CA ASN A 88 -1.55 -2.13 -5.78
C ASN A 88 -2.18 -3.00 -6.87
N GLU A 89 -1.35 -3.62 -7.69
CA GLU A 89 -1.76 -4.43 -8.84
C GLU A 89 -1.53 -5.91 -8.56
N VAL A 90 -2.48 -6.74 -8.97
CA VAL A 90 -2.36 -8.19 -9.10
C VAL A 90 -2.23 -8.51 -10.57
N VAL A 91 -1.14 -9.20 -10.93
CA VAL A 91 -0.92 -9.71 -12.29
C VAL A 91 -1.21 -11.20 -12.29
N VAL A 92 -2.14 -11.61 -13.13
CA VAL A 92 -2.52 -13.00 -13.36
C VAL A 92 -2.05 -13.41 -14.74
N SER A 93 -1.37 -14.55 -14.83
CA SER A 93 -0.89 -15.11 -16.10
C SER A 93 -1.04 -16.63 -16.15
N GLN A 94 -0.79 -17.21 -17.34
CA GLN A 94 -0.87 -18.66 -17.61
C GLN A 94 -2.28 -19.26 -17.56
N VAL A 95 -3.32 -18.41 -17.65
CA VAL A 95 -4.72 -18.84 -17.66
C VAL A 95 -5.54 -17.96 -18.59
N ALA A 96 -6.64 -18.50 -19.12
CA ALA A 96 -7.56 -17.75 -19.96
C ALA A 96 -8.19 -16.57 -19.21
N VAL A 97 -8.34 -15.45 -19.93
CA VAL A 97 -8.95 -14.21 -19.41
C VAL A 97 -10.35 -14.46 -18.82
N ASP A 98 -11.16 -15.32 -19.43
CA ASP A 98 -12.52 -15.60 -18.96
C ASP A 98 -12.54 -16.26 -17.58
N SER A 99 -11.59 -17.17 -17.31
CA SER A 99 -11.42 -17.75 -15.97
C SER A 99 -11.02 -16.70 -14.95
N VAL A 100 -10.17 -15.73 -15.33
CA VAL A 100 -9.82 -14.59 -14.45
C VAL A 100 -11.06 -13.74 -14.19
N ARG A 101 -11.87 -13.41 -15.20
CA ARG A 101 -13.11 -12.63 -15.03
C ARG A 101 -14.07 -13.31 -14.06
N GLN A 102 -14.24 -14.63 -14.18
CA GLN A 102 -15.07 -15.40 -13.26
C GLN A 102 -14.53 -15.38 -11.84
N ALA A 103 -13.21 -15.55 -11.66
CA ALA A 103 -12.58 -15.48 -10.35
C ALA A 103 -12.75 -14.07 -9.71
N VAL A 104 -12.58 -13.01 -10.51
CA VAL A 104 -12.73 -11.61 -10.06
C VAL A 104 -14.17 -11.29 -9.65
N ALA A 105 -15.16 -11.83 -10.36
CA ALA A 105 -16.57 -11.64 -10.01
C ALA A 105 -16.95 -12.23 -8.62
N GLY A 106 -16.16 -13.19 -8.12
CA GLY A 106 -16.34 -13.80 -6.80
C GLY A 106 -15.51 -13.17 -5.67
N LEU A 107 -14.76 -12.10 -5.94
CA LEU A 107 -13.94 -11.43 -4.91
C LEU A 107 -14.80 -10.52 -4.03
N ALA A 108 -14.46 -10.48 -2.74
CA ALA A 108 -15.08 -9.55 -1.79
C ALA A 108 -14.69 -8.09 -2.06
N VAL A 109 -13.51 -7.86 -2.64
CA VAL A 109 -13.00 -6.53 -2.99
C VAL A 109 -12.92 -6.42 -4.51
N THR A 110 -13.62 -5.43 -5.06
CA THR A 110 -13.64 -5.17 -6.50
C THR A 110 -12.40 -4.37 -6.90
N PRO A 111 -11.69 -4.75 -7.98
CA PRO A 111 -10.61 -3.95 -8.50
C PRO A 111 -11.11 -2.59 -9.00
N VAL A 112 -10.35 -1.54 -8.73
CA VAL A 112 -10.56 -0.16 -9.24
C VAL A 112 -10.46 -0.13 -10.76
N SER A 113 -9.59 -0.95 -11.34
CA SER A 113 -9.49 -1.14 -12.79
C SER A 113 -9.00 -2.54 -13.11
N ALA A 114 -9.44 -3.10 -14.24
CA ALA A 114 -9.01 -4.41 -14.71
C ALA A 114 -8.69 -4.36 -16.20
N GLU A 115 -7.46 -4.71 -16.56
CA GLU A 115 -6.95 -4.77 -17.92
C GLU A 115 -6.71 -6.22 -18.30
N TYR A 116 -7.18 -6.63 -19.48
CA TYR A 116 -7.15 -8.02 -19.93
C TYR A 116 -6.51 -8.12 -21.30
N TYR A 117 -5.41 -8.85 -21.38
CA TYR A 117 -4.63 -9.07 -22.60
C TYR A 117 -4.76 -10.53 -23.01
N SER A 118 -5.78 -10.83 -23.82
CA SER A 118 -6.09 -12.19 -24.27
C SER A 118 -4.94 -12.83 -25.06
N HIS A 119 -4.27 -12.06 -25.92
CA HIS A 119 -3.18 -12.52 -26.77
C HIS A 119 -1.92 -12.97 -25.99
N THR A 120 -1.71 -12.47 -24.77
CA THR A 120 -0.60 -12.87 -23.88
C THR A 120 -1.05 -13.71 -22.69
N SER A 121 -2.36 -13.94 -22.54
CA SER A 121 -2.94 -14.56 -21.34
C SER A 121 -2.48 -13.85 -20.06
N ILE A 122 -2.43 -12.52 -20.09
CA ILE A 122 -2.08 -11.65 -18.94
C ILE A 122 -3.31 -10.83 -18.57
N SER A 123 -3.63 -10.78 -17.28
CA SER A 123 -4.63 -9.89 -16.72
C SER A 123 -4.02 -9.07 -15.59
N THR A 124 -4.26 -7.77 -15.57
CA THR A 124 -3.78 -6.85 -14.54
C THR A 124 -4.98 -6.27 -13.81
N LEU A 125 -5.05 -6.47 -12.51
CA LEU A 125 -6.14 -6.02 -11.64
C LEU A 125 -5.59 -5.01 -10.65
N ARG A 126 -6.07 -3.77 -10.67
CA ARG A 126 -5.62 -2.72 -9.75
C ARG A 126 -6.62 -2.56 -8.61
N PHE A 127 -6.12 -2.45 -7.38
CA PHE A 127 -6.90 -2.31 -6.16
C PHE A 127 -6.63 -0.96 -5.48
N ALA A 128 -7.50 -0.60 -4.53
CA ALA A 128 -7.40 0.66 -3.81
C ALA A 128 -6.16 0.69 -2.90
N SER A 129 -5.86 -0.42 -2.22
CA SER A 129 -4.73 -0.55 -1.31
C SER A 129 -3.82 -1.74 -1.62
N PHE A 130 -2.60 -1.72 -1.08
CA PHE A 130 -1.69 -2.85 -1.18
C PHE A 130 -2.23 -4.09 -0.46
N GLN A 131 -2.89 -3.91 0.68
CA GLN A 131 -3.52 -5.01 1.43
C GLN A 131 -4.58 -5.71 0.57
N ASP A 132 -5.48 -4.94 -0.06
CA ASP A 132 -6.53 -5.50 -0.94
C ASP A 132 -5.94 -6.30 -2.09
N ALA A 133 -4.85 -5.82 -2.70
CA ALA A 133 -4.16 -6.54 -3.77
C ALA A 133 -3.57 -7.87 -3.28
N VAL A 134 -3.00 -7.90 -2.08
CA VAL A 134 -2.44 -9.13 -1.49
C VAL A 134 -3.54 -10.12 -1.12
N ASP A 135 -4.64 -9.65 -0.54
CA ASP A 135 -5.79 -10.49 -0.20
C ASP A 135 -6.45 -11.06 -1.45
N ALA A 136 -6.65 -10.23 -2.48
CA ALA A 136 -7.15 -10.67 -3.78
C ALA A 136 -6.21 -11.70 -4.42
N ARG A 137 -4.89 -11.51 -4.36
CA ARG A 137 -3.91 -12.50 -4.83
C ARG A 137 -4.11 -13.85 -4.16
N ALA A 138 -4.25 -13.88 -2.83
CA ALA A 138 -4.44 -15.13 -2.10
C ALA A 138 -5.72 -15.87 -2.54
N LEU A 139 -6.81 -15.14 -2.73
CA LEU A 139 -8.08 -15.69 -3.21
C LEU A 139 -8.00 -16.18 -4.66
N ILE A 140 -7.44 -15.38 -5.57
CA ILE A 140 -7.30 -15.75 -6.98
C ILE A 140 -6.39 -16.98 -7.11
N LYS A 141 -5.29 -17.05 -6.37
CA LYS A 141 -4.39 -18.23 -6.36
C LYS A 141 -5.09 -19.50 -5.85
N LYS A 142 -6.03 -19.36 -4.91
CA LYS A 142 -6.87 -20.48 -4.44
C LYS A 142 -7.90 -20.92 -5.49
N LEU A 143 -8.53 -19.97 -6.18
CA LEU A 143 -9.55 -20.24 -7.21
C LEU A 143 -8.94 -20.77 -8.52
N LEU A 144 -7.74 -20.31 -8.86
CA LEU A 144 -7.02 -20.64 -10.09
C LEU A 144 -5.62 -21.17 -9.74
N PRO A 145 -5.50 -22.39 -9.19
CA PRO A 145 -4.22 -22.94 -8.74
C PRO A 145 -3.19 -23.14 -9.87
N GLN A 146 -3.65 -23.25 -11.12
CA GLN A 146 -2.82 -23.32 -12.32
C GLN A 146 -2.32 -21.97 -12.82
N ALA A 147 -2.86 -20.85 -12.32
CA ALA A 147 -2.45 -19.52 -12.73
C ALA A 147 -1.21 -19.06 -11.95
N ARG A 148 -0.37 -18.26 -12.60
CA ARG A 148 0.63 -17.44 -11.88
C ARG A 148 -0.02 -16.14 -11.46
N VAL A 149 -0.03 -15.89 -10.16
CA VAL A 149 -0.66 -14.73 -9.55
C VAL A 149 0.37 -14.02 -8.71
N ASP A 150 0.74 -12.80 -9.09
CA ASP A 150 1.79 -12.03 -8.46
C ASP A 150 1.33 -10.62 -8.12
N VAL A 151 1.90 -10.03 -7.06
CA VAL A 151 1.72 -8.61 -6.71
C VAL A 151 3.08 -7.94 -6.89
N PRO A 152 3.30 -7.20 -8.00
CA PRO A 152 4.60 -6.62 -8.27
C PRO A 152 4.98 -5.54 -7.25
N VAL A 153 6.21 -5.64 -6.74
CA VAL A 153 6.89 -4.60 -5.96
C VAL A 153 8.17 -4.21 -6.71
N ARG A 154 8.30 -2.93 -7.04
CA ARG A 154 9.40 -2.39 -7.84
C ARG A 154 10.41 -1.72 -6.94
N TYR A 155 11.67 -2.14 -7.04
CA TYR A 155 12.79 -1.58 -6.26
C TYR A 155 13.68 -0.61 -7.05
N ALA A 156 13.36 -0.37 -8.32
CA ALA A 156 14.07 0.58 -9.15
C ALA A 156 13.11 1.29 -10.11
N LYS A 157 13.42 2.55 -10.44
CA LYS A 157 12.75 3.24 -11.53
C LYS A 157 13.34 2.76 -12.87
N PRO A 158 12.52 2.49 -13.90
CA PRO A 158 13.05 2.27 -15.24
C PRO A 158 13.83 3.50 -15.68
N VAL A 159 15.04 3.27 -16.18
CA VAL A 159 15.80 4.29 -16.90
C VAL A 159 15.50 4.05 -18.37
N ALA A 160 14.86 5.02 -19.03
CA ALA A 160 14.74 4.99 -20.49
C ALA A 160 16.17 5.07 -21.06
N ARG A 161 16.53 4.11 -21.91
CA ARG A 161 17.75 4.16 -22.71
C ARG A 161 17.48 4.87 -24.01
#